data_AF-A0A2N5FF07-F1
#
_entry.id   AF-A0A2N5FF07-F1
#
_cell.length_a   1.000
_cell.length_b   1.000
_cell.length_c   1.000
_cell.angle_alpha   90.00
_cell.angle_beta   90.00
_cell.angle_gamma   90.00
#
_symmetry.space_group_name_H-M   'P 1'
#
loop_
_entity.id
_entity.type
_entity.pdbx_description
1 polymer ?
#
loop_
_entity_poly.entity_id
_entity_poly.type
_entity_poly.pdbx_seq_one_letter_code
_entity_poly.pdbx_strand_id
1 'polypeptide(L)'
;MKIKYILCLMLLIGVFISNEEKSYACSCAQPASVQSELKNKAAIFSGKVIKMKETDTGKTALIEIVQIWKGPSQSQIMLKTATDSAGCGMEFIEGENYLVYAYGEKNDLETGLCERTTFLSDATEDLNILGSGKEPEKQVNLKHQLLFHSNYILYFLGILLFGAVLAVIMRIEISLKKSK
;
A
#
# COMPACT_ATOMS: atom_id res chain seq x y z
N MET A 1 -1.52 -22.45 -47.33
CA MET A 1 -2.39 -22.67 -46.15
C MET A 1 -1.76 -22.22 -44.83
N LYS A 2 -0.48 -22.47 -44.56
CA LYS A 2 0.20 -22.11 -43.28
C LYS A 2 0.22 -20.60 -42.95
N ILE A 3 0.35 -19.73 -43.97
CA ILE A 3 0.41 -18.26 -43.78
C ILE A 3 -0.92 -17.66 -43.27
N LYS A 4 -2.07 -18.22 -43.67
CA LYS A 4 -3.40 -17.77 -43.17
C LYS A 4 -3.60 -18.12 -41.70
N TYR A 5 -3.07 -19.27 -41.25
CA TYR A 5 -3.13 -19.67 -39.84
C TYR A 5 -2.16 -18.84 -38.96
N ILE A 6 -0.99 -18.46 -39.49
CA ILE A 6 -0.04 -17.59 -38.77
C ILE A 6 -0.62 -16.17 -38.59
N LEU A 7 -1.25 -15.61 -39.62
CA LEU A 7 -1.95 -14.31 -39.53
C LEU A 7 -3.13 -14.37 -38.56
N CYS A 8 -3.90 -15.47 -38.54
CA CYS A 8 -5.00 -15.65 -37.60
C CYS A 8 -4.51 -15.81 -36.14
N LEU A 9 -3.38 -16.50 -35.94
CA LEU A 9 -2.77 -16.68 -34.61
C LEU A 9 -2.19 -15.38 -34.05
N MET A 10 -1.57 -14.53 -34.87
CA MET A 10 -1.11 -13.19 -34.44
C MET A 10 -2.27 -12.28 -34.04
N LEU A 11 -3.40 -12.35 -34.76
CA LEU A 11 -4.61 -11.58 -34.45
C LEU A 11 -5.27 -12.05 -33.14
N LEU A 12 -5.24 -13.35 -32.84
CA LEU A 12 -5.76 -13.91 -31.59
C LEU A 12 -4.88 -13.59 -30.37
N ILE A 13 -3.57 -13.45 -30.54
CA ILE A 13 -2.63 -13.11 -29.44
C ILE A 13 -2.70 -11.62 -29.09
N GLY A 14 -2.96 -10.73 -30.07
CA GLY A 14 -3.08 -9.28 -29.84
C GLY A 14 -4.27 -8.88 -28.96
N VAL A 15 -5.29 -9.73 -28.82
CA VAL A 15 -6.48 -9.47 -27.99
C VAL A 15 -6.20 -9.64 -26.49
N PHE A 16 -5.13 -10.33 -26.10
CA PHE A 16 -4.80 -10.57 -24.68
C PHE A 16 -3.91 -9.49 -24.03
N ILE A 17 -3.57 -8.41 -24.75
CA ILE A 17 -2.73 -7.31 -24.25
C ILE A 17 -3.57 -6.05 -23.97
N SER A 18 -4.86 -6.21 -23.66
CA SER A 18 -5.65 -5.12 -23.08
C SER A 18 -5.23 -4.95 -21.62
N ASN A 19 -4.16 -4.18 -21.41
CA ASN A 19 -3.91 -3.58 -20.10
C ASN A 19 -5.07 -2.62 -19.81
N GLU A 20 -5.67 -2.73 -18.62
CA GLU A 20 -6.64 -1.75 -18.14
C GLU A 20 -5.96 -0.38 -18.12
N GLU A 21 -6.35 0.51 -19.04
CA GLU A 21 -6.05 1.93 -18.92
C GLU A 21 -6.81 2.44 -17.69
N LYS A 22 -6.12 2.50 -16.55
CA LYS A 22 -6.58 3.23 -15.37
C LYS A 22 -6.62 4.72 -15.70
N SER A 23 -7.69 5.17 -16.35
CA SER A 23 -7.95 6.61 -16.49
C SER A 23 -8.44 7.12 -15.15
N TYR A 24 -7.64 7.93 -14.47
CA TYR A 24 -8.14 8.66 -13.33
C TYR A 24 -7.88 10.15 -13.54
N ALA A 25 -8.98 10.87 -13.73
CA ALA A 25 -9.07 12.31 -13.86
C ALA A 25 -9.74 12.82 -12.60
N CYS A 26 -9.00 12.88 -11.50
CA CYS A 26 -9.55 13.22 -10.19
C CYS A 26 -10.07 14.67 -10.21
N SER A 27 -11.38 14.84 -10.41
CA SER A 27 -12.08 16.12 -10.29
C SER A 27 -12.85 16.12 -8.98
N CYS A 28 -12.12 16.29 -7.86
CA CYS A 28 -12.77 16.41 -6.56
C CYS A 28 -13.66 17.66 -6.56
N ALA A 29 -14.88 17.52 -6.06
CA ALA A 29 -15.61 18.70 -5.59
C ALA A 29 -14.83 19.33 -4.43
N GLN A 30 -15.14 20.59 -4.11
CA GLN A 30 -14.55 21.23 -2.94
C GLN A 30 -14.75 20.32 -1.71
N PRO A 31 -13.69 20.05 -0.92
CA PRO A 31 -13.79 19.10 0.18
C PRO A 31 -14.89 19.55 1.15
N ALA A 32 -15.65 18.59 1.70
CA ALA A 32 -16.73 18.92 2.62
C ALA A 32 -16.19 19.64 3.86
N SER A 33 -17.05 20.31 4.62
CA SER A 33 -16.61 21.00 5.84
C SER A 33 -16.02 20.01 6.86
N VAL A 34 -15.12 20.49 7.70
CA VAL A 34 -14.50 19.69 8.77
C VAL A 34 -15.54 19.00 9.64
N GLN A 35 -16.65 19.67 9.98
CA GLN A 35 -17.73 19.09 10.77
C GLN A 35 -18.46 17.98 10.02
N SER A 36 -18.64 18.12 8.71
CA SER A 36 -19.21 17.06 7.86
C SER A 36 -18.28 15.85 7.83
N GLU A 37 -16.98 16.07 7.63
CA GLU A 37 -16.00 14.99 7.61
C GLU A 37 -15.84 14.29 8.96
N LEU A 38 -15.95 15.04 10.06
CA LEU A 38 -15.97 14.47 11.41
C LEU A 38 -17.14 13.50 11.61
N LYS A 39 -18.27 13.73 10.92
CA LYS A 39 -19.40 12.80 10.91
C LYS A 39 -19.14 11.60 9.99
N ASN A 40 -18.65 11.83 8.78
CA ASN A 40 -18.64 10.84 7.70
C ASN A 40 -17.39 9.95 7.65
N LYS A 41 -16.23 10.42 8.10
CA LYS A 41 -14.98 9.65 8.04
C LYS A 41 -14.86 8.63 9.16
N ALA A 42 -14.16 7.54 8.88
CA ALA A 42 -13.93 6.48 9.86
C ALA A 42 -12.86 6.89 10.89
N ALA A 43 -11.84 7.63 10.43
CA ALA A 43 -10.76 8.13 11.27
C ALA A 43 -10.28 9.51 10.85
N ILE A 44 -9.88 10.31 11.85
CA ILE A 44 -9.25 11.61 11.70
C ILE A 44 -8.13 11.70 12.73
N PHE A 45 -6.89 11.81 12.25
CA PHE A 45 -5.71 11.82 13.10
C PHE A 45 -4.59 12.62 12.44
N SER A 46 -3.63 13.06 13.25
CA SER A 46 -2.38 13.64 12.77
C SER A 46 -1.24 12.69 13.08
N GLY A 47 -0.23 12.68 12.21
CA GLY A 47 0.90 11.80 12.40
C GLY A 47 1.99 11.99 11.37
N LYS A 48 3.13 11.39 11.69
CA LYS A 48 4.32 11.39 10.84
C LYS A 48 4.33 10.17 9.95
N VAL A 49 4.56 10.34 8.66
CA VAL A 49 4.77 9.23 7.75
C VAL A 49 6.16 8.64 8.01
N ILE A 50 6.21 7.41 8.49
CA ILE A 50 7.47 6.73 8.84
C ILE A 50 8.00 5.92 7.66
N LYS A 51 7.11 5.33 6.86
CA LYS A 51 7.49 4.50 5.72
C LYS A 51 6.36 4.40 4.70
N MET A 52 6.74 4.38 3.43
CA MET A 52 5.86 4.07 2.30
C MET A 52 6.24 2.72 1.69
N LYS A 53 5.23 2.00 1.20
CA LYS A 53 5.40 0.73 0.52
C LYS A 53 4.42 0.60 -0.65
N GLU A 54 4.93 0.21 -1.80
CA GLU A 54 4.12 -0.19 -2.95
C GLU A 54 3.47 -1.56 -2.71
N THR A 55 2.25 -1.71 -3.21
CA THR A 55 1.46 -2.94 -3.19
C THR A 55 0.84 -3.16 -4.58
N ASP A 56 0.32 -4.36 -4.85
CA ASP A 56 -0.25 -4.70 -6.16
C ASP A 56 -1.44 -3.79 -6.54
N THR A 57 -2.14 -3.22 -5.55
CA THR A 57 -3.35 -2.42 -5.74
C THR A 57 -3.18 -0.94 -5.42
N GLY A 58 -1.99 -0.49 -5.00
CA GLY A 58 -1.77 0.89 -4.55
C GLY A 58 -0.55 1.03 -3.65
N LYS A 59 -0.59 1.98 -2.71
CA LYS A 59 0.44 2.24 -1.72
C LYS A 59 -0.09 2.05 -0.31
N THR A 60 0.81 1.76 0.62
CA THR A 60 0.52 1.74 2.06
C THR A 60 1.53 2.60 2.79
N ALA A 61 1.03 3.57 3.55
CA ALA A 61 1.78 4.43 4.45
C ALA A 61 1.72 3.86 5.88
N LEU A 62 2.88 3.68 6.51
CA LEU A 62 2.96 3.51 7.96
C LEU A 62 3.07 4.89 8.61
N ILE A 63 2.09 5.23 9.42
CA ILE A 63 2.01 6.52 10.09
C ILE A 63 2.17 6.31 11.60
N GLU A 64 3.04 7.10 12.21
CA GLU A 64 3.15 7.25 13.67
C GLU A 64 2.24 8.39 14.12
N ILE A 65 1.25 8.06 14.94
CA ILE A 65 0.16 8.95 15.31
C ILE A 65 0.57 9.85 16.47
N VAL A 66 0.25 11.14 16.33
CA VAL A 66 0.49 12.17 17.35
C VAL A 66 -0.82 12.55 18.04
N GLN A 67 -1.87 12.89 17.28
CA GLN A 67 -3.19 13.22 17.83
C GLN A 67 -4.32 12.53 17.08
N ILE A 68 -5.40 12.23 17.80
CA ILE A 68 -6.58 11.53 17.29
C ILE A 68 -7.83 12.32 17.65
N TRP A 69 -8.62 12.65 16.63
CA TRP A 69 -9.96 13.23 16.80
C TRP A 69 -11.05 12.19 16.59
N LYS A 70 -10.80 11.19 15.74
CA LYS A 70 -11.72 10.07 15.49
C LYS A 70 -10.96 8.82 15.04
N GLY A 71 -11.49 7.65 15.36
CA GLY A 71 -10.96 6.37 14.88
C GLY A 71 -10.22 5.56 15.96
N PRO A 72 -9.38 4.59 15.58
CA PRO A 72 -8.71 3.70 16.51
C PRO A 72 -7.59 4.42 17.30
N SER A 73 -7.51 4.14 18.60
CA SER A 73 -6.54 4.76 19.53
C SER A 73 -5.20 3.99 19.57
N GLN A 74 -4.53 3.86 18.41
CA GLN A 74 -3.26 3.16 18.25
C GLN A 74 -2.12 4.14 17.92
N SER A 75 -0.89 3.85 18.36
CA SER A 75 0.26 4.73 18.08
C SER A 75 0.81 4.62 16.66
N GLN A 76 0.47 3.56 15.93
CA GLN A 76 0.78 3.43 14.51
C GLN A 76 -0.40 2.84 13.74
N ILE A 77 -0.56 3.30 12.49
CA ILE A 77 -1.58 2.80 11.55
C ILE A 77 -0.95 2.54 10.18
N MET A 78 -1.47 1.51 9.51
CA MET A 78 -1.29 1.31 8.07
C MET A 78 -2.44 2.00 7.35
N LEU A 79 -2.10 2.96 6.51
CA LEU A 79 -3.06 3.73 5.72
C LEU A 79 -2.84 3.43 4.24
N LYS A 80 -3.88 2.93 3.56
CA LYS A 80 -3.81 2.67 2.13
C LYS A 80 -4.15 3.91 1.32
N THR A 81 -3.58 3.99 0.13
CA THR A 81 -3.94 5.00 -0.85
C THR A 81 -3.64 4.48 -2.25
N ALA A 82 -4.20 5.09 -3.29
CA ALA A 82 -3.91 4.69 -4.66
C ALA A 82 -2.45 4.97 -5.05
N THR A 83 -2.00 4.40 -6.16
CA THR A 83 -0.58 4.43 -6.57
C THR A 83 -0.06 5.85 -6.78
N ASP A 84 -0.85 6.76 -7.30
CA ASP A 84 -0.41 8.10 -7.67
C ASP A 84 -1.58 9.08 -7.72
N SER A 85 -1.25 10.34 -7.97
CA SER A 85 -2.23 11.41 -8.10
C SER A 85 -3.20 11.20 -9.25
N ALA A 86 -2.78 10.50 -10.32
CA ALA A 86 -3.70 10.13 -11.38
C ALA A 86 -4.79 9.30 -10.74
N GLY A 87 -4.45 8.17 -10.11
CA GLY A 87 -5.30 7.26 -9.33
C GLY A 87 -6.10 7.83 -8.16
N CYS A 88 -6.11 9.15 -7.95
CA CYS A 88 -6.66 9.82 -6.77
C CYS A 88 -5.93 9.48 -5.46
N GLY A 89 -4.68 9.03 -5.55
CA GLY A 89 -3.85 8.64 -4.42
C GLY A 89 -3.13 9.83 -3.76
N MET A 90 -2.99 9.77 -2.44
CA MET A 90 -2.20 10.73 -1.68
C MET A 90 -0.71 10.47 -1.86
N GLU A 91 0.01 11.51 -2.23
CA GLU A 91 1.47 11.49 -2.33
C GLU A 91 2.11 11.89 -1.00
N PHE A 92 2.23 10.90 -0.10
CA PHE A 92 2.91 11.10 1.17
C PHE A 92 4.42 11.22 1.01
N ILE A 93 5.02 12.12 1.78
CA ILE A 93 6.47 12.28 1.93
C ILE A 93 6.89 11.62 3.24
N GLU A 94 7.81 10.65 3.17
CA GLU A 94 8.41 10.04 4.36
C GLU A 94 9.12 11.13 5.20
N GLY A 95 8.83 11.16 6.49
CA GLY A 95 9.40 12.14 7.43
C GLY A 95 8.47 13.32 7.73
N GLU A 96 7.45 13.56 6.90
CA GLU A 96 6.54 14.69 7.06
C GLU A 96 5.31 14.35 7.92
N ASN A 97 4.73 15.40 8.50
CA ASN A 97 3.53 15.31 9.33
C ASN A 97 2.29 15.71 8.54
N TYR A 98 1.22 14.95 8.68
CA TYR A 98 -0.04 15.18 7.99
C TYR A 98 -1.19 15.20 8.97
N LEU A 99 -2.22 15.99 8.67
CA LEU A 99 -3.58 15.76 9.15
C LEU A 99 -4.28 14.84 8.14
N VAL A 100 -4.73 13.69 8.60
CA VAL A 100 -5.30 12.63 7.76
C VAL A 100 -6.78 12.48 8.05
N TYR A 101 -7.55 12.44 6.97
CA TYR A 101 -8.94 12.03 6.95
C TYR A 101 -9.03 10.71 6.19
N ALA A 102 -9.55 9.67 6.87
CA ALA A 102 -9.57 8.32 6.34
C ALA A 102 -10.96 7.69 6.42
N TYR A 103 -11.30 6.94 5.38
CA TYR A 103 -12.50 6.12 5.33
C TYR A 103 -12.14 4.63 5.41
N GLY A 104 -13.15 3.77 5.43
CA GLY A 104 -12.98 2.32 5.53
C GLY A 104 -13.22 1.78 6.94
N GLU A 105 -12.71 0.58 7.19
CA GLU A 105 -12.89 -0.13 8.46
C GLU A 105 -11.71 0.13 9.40
N LYS A 106 -11.89 -0.13 10.71
CA LYS A 106 -10.86 0.18 11.73
C LYS A 106 -9.46 -0.39 11.43
N ASN A 107 -9.39 -1.55 10.79
CA ASN A 107 -8.13 -2.22 10.45
C ASN A 107 -7.79 -2.12 8.95
N ASP A 108 -8.61 -1.41 8.18
CA ASP A 108 -8.46 -1.24 6.75
C ASP A 108 -8.86 0.18 6.34
N LEU A 109 -8.01 1.13 6.74
CA LEU A 109 -8.21 2.54 6.50
C LEU A 109 -7.56 2.96 5.19
N GLU A 110 -8.28 3.79 4.44
CA GLU A 110 -7.84 4.35 3.17
C GLU A 110 -7.98 5.87 3.15
N THR A 111 -7.18 6.51 2.31
CA THR A 111 -7.30 7.95 2.01
C THR A 111 -6.94 8.23 0.54
N GLY A 112 -7.24 9.43 0.08
CA GLY A 112 -7.01 9.89 -1.29
C GLY A 112 -7.00 11.41 -1.39
N LEU A 113 -6.74 11.91 -2.60
CA LEU A 113 -6.61 13.34 -2.88
C LEU A 113 -7.84 14.17 -2.50
N CYS A 114 -9.03 13.56 -2.51
CA CYS A 114 -10.29 14.27 -2.25
C CYS A 114 -10.68 14.30 -0.76
N GLU A 115 -9.86 13.76 0.14
CA GLU A 115 -10.30 13.44 1.50
C GLU A 115 -10.10 14.58 2.52
N ARG A 116 -9.52 15.73 2.12
CA ARG A 116 -8.93 16.79 2.98
C ARG A 116 -7.58 16.47 3.62
N THR A 117 -7.02 15.29 3.39
CA THR A 117 -5.68 14.96 3.91
C THR A 117 -4.66 15.97 3.40
N THR A 118 -3.92 16.61 4.30
CA THR A 118 -2.96 17.67 3.97
C THR A 118 -1.80 17.71 4.96
N PHE A 119 -0.75 18.47 4.66
CA PHE A 119 0.35 18.70 5.60
C PHE A 119 -0.18 19.30 6.90
N LEU A 120 0.36 18.86 8.03
CA LEU A 120 -0.06 19.36 9.33
C LEU A 120 0.20 20.87 9.48
N SER A 121 1.23 21.40 8.81
CA SER A 121 1.53 22.84 8.74
C SER A 121 0.42 23.65 8.08
N ASP A 122 -0.30 23.04 7.14
CA ASP A 122 -1.29 23.71 6.30
C ASP A 122 -2.72 23.51 6.84
N ALA A 123 -2.86 22.64 7.85
CA ALA A 123 -4.14 22.25 8.44
C ALA A 123 -4.67 23.23 9.51
N THR A 124 -4.23 24.49 9.53
CA THR A 124 -4.58 25.45 10.60
C THR A 124 -6.10 25.66 10.73
N GLU A 125 -6.81 25.77 9.60
CA GLU A 125 -8.28 25.90 9.59
C GLU A 125 -8.95 24.68 10.23
N ASP A 126 -8.52 23.48 9.83
CA ASP A 126 -9.06 22.22 10.32
C ASP A 126 -8.80 22.06 11.82
N LEU A 127 -7.57 22.34 12.27
CA LEU A 127 -7.19 22.25 13.69
C LEU A 127 -7.97 23.22 14.58
N ASN A 128 -8.29 24.42 14.09
CA ASN A 128 -9.12 25.38 14.83
C ASN A 128 -10.54 24.86 15.06
N ILE A 129 -11.08 24.10 14.10
CA ILE A 129 -12.42 23.51 14.19
C ILE A 129 -12.41 22.20 14.99
N LEU A 130 -11.41 21.35 14.74
CA LEU A 130 -11.25 20.05 15.40
C LEU A 130 -10.92 20.20 16.89
N GLY A 131 -10.22 21.27 17.27
CA GLY A 131 -9.77 21.51 18.64
C GLY A 131 -8.71 20.51 19.09
N SER A 132 -8.63 20.26 20.39
CA SER A 132 -7.63 19.35 20.97
C SER A 132 -7.93 17.89 20.67
N GLY A 133 -7.01 17.21 19.97
CA GLY A 133 -7.04 15.77 19.79
C GLY A 133 -6.51 15.02 21.03
N LYS A 134 -6.74 13.70 21.05
CA LYS A 134 -6.24 12.79 22.08
C LYS A 134 -4.95 12.10 21.65
N GLU A 135 -4.06 11.81 22.59
CA GLU A 135 -2.91 10.96 22.34
C GLU A 135 -3.33 9.48 22.15
N PRO A 136 -2.55 8.68 21.41
CA PRO A 136 -2.84 7.26 21.23
C PRO A 136 -2.70 6.48 22.55
N GLU A 137 -3.73 5.71 22.90
CA GLU A 137 -3.76 4.92 24.14
C GLU A 137 -2.99 3.60 24.01
N LYS A 138 -2.96 3.00 22.81
CA LYS A 138 -2.35 1.69 22.57
C LYS A 138 -1.07 1.80 21.76
N GLN A 139 0.05 1.47 22.38
CA GLN A 139 1.33 1.40 21.70
C GLN A 139 1.43 0.13 20.85
N VAL A 140 1.68 0.30 19.55
CA VAL A 140 1.84 -0.80 18.58
C VAL A 140 3.08 -0.58 17.71
N ASN A 141 3.66 -1.66 17.18
CA ASN A 141 4.79 -1.59 16.26
C ASN A 141 4.44 -2.36 14.98
N LEU A 142 4.07 -1.63 13.93
CA LEU A 142 3.64 -2.19 12.65
C LEU A 142 4.77 -2.22 11.61
N LYS A 143 5.97 -1.72 11.96
CA LYS A 143 7.13 -1.70 11.05
C LYS A 143 7.50 -3.09 10.55
N HIS A 144 7.33 -4.11 11.39
CA HIS A 144 7.56 -5.52 11.02
C HIS A 144 6.62 -5.99 9.90
N GLN A 145 5.37 -5.52 9.85
CA GLN A 145 4.42 -5.93 8.80
C GLN A 145 4.81 -5.43 7.40
N LEU A 146 5.49 -4.28 7.31
CA LEU A 146 6.01 -3.79 6.03
C LEU A 146 7.18 -4.65 5.51
N LEU A 147 8.02 -5.17 6.42
CA LEU A 147 9.28 -5.86 6.10
C LEU A 147 9.09 -7.35 5.71
N PHE A 148 8.01 -8.00 6.16
CA PHE A 148 7.84 -9.46 6.03
C PHE A 148 7.03 -9.91 4.80
N HIS A 149 7.08 -9.17 3.69
CA HIS A 149 6.33 -9.55 2.49
C HIS A 149 6.91 -10.81 1.83
N SER A 150 6.19 -11.92 2.01
CA SER A 150 5.97 -13.13 1.18
C SER A 150 7.03 -13.51 0.13
N ASN A 151 7.44 -12.59 -0.75
CA ASN A 151 8.42 -12.86 -1.78
C ASN A 151 9.80 -13.26 -1.23
N TYR A 152 10.24 -12.72 -0.09
CA TYR A 152 11.52 -13.12 0.49
C TYR A 152 11.50 -14.55 1.04
N ILE A 153 10.37 -14.96 1.62
CA ILE A 153 10.16 -16.34 2.10
C ILE A 153 10.10 -17.30 0.92
N LEU A 154 9.38 -16.95 -0.15
CA LEU A 154 9.33 -17.74 -1.39
C LEU A 154 10.72 -17.86 -2.04
N TYR A 155 11.48 -16.77 -2.08
CA TYR A 155 12.85 -16.76 -2.60
C TYR A 155 13.77 -17.65 -1.77
N PHE A 156 13.70 -17.56 -0.45
CA PHE A 156 14.49 -18.37 0.47
C PHE A 156 14.14 -19.87 0.39
N LEU A 157 12.85 -20.20 0.32
CA LEU A 157 12.38 -21.58 0.08
C LEU A 157 12.83 -22.10 -1.29
N GLY A 158 12.81 -21.25 -2.32
CA GLY A 158 13.32 -21.56 -3.65
C GLY A 158 14.81 -21.89 -3.66
N ILE A 159 15.64 -21.10 -2.96
CA ILE A 159 17.08 -21.34 -2.82
C ILE A 159 17.35 -22.65 -2.06
N LEU A 160 16.60 -22.91 -0.98
CA LEU A 160 16.72 -24.16 -0.21
C LEU A 160 16.38 -25.39 -1.05
N LEU A 161 15.29 -25.35 -1.81
CA LEU A 161 14.90 -26.42 -2.73
C LEU A 161 15.95 -26.65 -3.82
N PHE A 162 16.45 -25.57 -4.42
CA PHE A 162 17.50 -25.65 -5.44
C PHE A 162 18.79 -26.26 -4.89
N GLY A 163 19.23 -25.84 -3.70
CA GLY A 163 20.38 -26.40 -3.02
C GLY A 163 20.23 -27.90 -2.70
N ALA A 164 19.04 -28.32 -2.27
CA ALA A 164 18.74 -29.73 -2.02
C ALA A 164 18.79 -30.57 -3.31
N VAL A 165 18.24 -30.07 -4.43
CA VAL A 165 18.29 -30.73 -5.74
C VAL A 165 19.74 -30.88 -6.21
N LEU A 166 20.56 -29.84 -6.10
CA LEU A 166 21.98 -29.90 -6.45
C LEU A 166 22.73 -30.93 -5.59
N ALA A 167 22.45 -31.00 -4.29
CA ALA A 167 23.06 -31.99 -3.41
C ALA A 167 22.69 -33.43 -3.80
N VAL A 168 21.45 -33.67 -4.24
CA VAL A 168 21.00 -34.97 -4.73
C VAL A 168 21.70 -35.33 -6.04
N ILE A 169 21.78 -34.40 -7.00
CA ILE A 169 22.46 -34.62 -8.29
C ILE A 169 23.94 -34.96 -8.06
N MET A 170 24.64 -34.18 -7.24
CA MET A 170 26.04 -34.45 -6.90
C MET A 170 26.22 -35.82 -6.26
N ARG A 171 25.31 -36.24 -5.37
CA ARG A 171 25.36 -37.59 -4.78
C ARG A 171 25.17 -38.69 -5.81
N ILE A 172 24.27 -38.52 -6.78
CA ILE A 172 24.04 -39.48 -7.87
C ILE A 172 25.29 -39.58 -8.74
N GLU A 173 25.88 -38.47 -9.16
CA GLU A 173 27.10 -38.46 -9.98
C GLU A 173 28.29 -39.13 -9.26
N ILE A 174 28.48 -38.86 -7.97
CA ILE A 174 29.50 -39.51 -7.14
C ILE A 174 29.26 -41.02 -7.05
N SER A 175 28.00 -41.45 -6.90
CA SER A 175 27.64 -42.87 -6.83
C SER A 175 27.89 -43.59 -8.17
N LEU A 176 27.61 -42.94 -9.30
CA LEU A 176 27.88 -43.47 -10.63
C LEU A 176 29.38 -43.60 -10.92
N LYS A 177 30.19 -42.63 -10.46
CA LYS A 177 31.65 -42.66 -10.61
C LYS A 177 32.32 -43.75 -9.76
N LYS A 178 31.71 -44.14 -8.63
CA LYS A 178 32.21 -45.21 -7.75
C LYS A 178 31.86 -46.62 -8.24
N SER A 179 30.87 -46.75 -9.13
CA SER A 179 30.43 -48.03 -9.69
C SER A 179 31.19 -48.45 -10.97
N LYS A 180 32.14 -47.65 -11.44
CA LYS A 180 32.94 -47.88 -12.65
C LYS A 180 34.41 -47.96 -12.28
#